data_AF-A0A7R7X4G4-F1
#
_entry.id   AF-A0A7R7X4G4-F1
#
_cell.length_a   1.000
_cell.length_b   1.000
_cell.length_c   1.000
_cell.angle_alpha   90.00
_cell.angle_beta   90.00
_cell.angle_gamma   90.00
#
_symmetry.space_group_name_H-M   'P 1'
#
loop_
_entity.id
_entity.type
_entity.pdbx_description
1 polymer ?
#
loop_
_entity_poly.entity_id
_entity_poly.type
_entity_poly.pdbx_seq_one_letter_code
_entity_poly.pdbx_strand_id
1 'polypeptide(L)'
;MVEECSPEKNYEAFLQRLTSAHDNDGKPAPRYAIYDVEYDLNEDGRRATTVFISWMPDVTPTRIRMLYASTKEQLRRALDVKVSIHADDLHDIEWKTILREASGGRL
;
A
#
# COMPACT_ATOMS: atom_id res chain seq x y z
N MET A 1 16.48 0.59 0.53
CA MET A 1 16.61 0.31 1.98
C MET A 1 15.22 0.42 2.56
N VAL A 2 14.79 -0.55 3.38
CA VAL A 2 13.48 -0.51 4.02
C VAL A 2 13.51 0.59 5.08
N GLU A 3 12.55 1.51 5.03
CA GLU A 3 12.48 2.63 5.97
C GLU A 3 11.82 2.24 7.29
N GLU A 4 10.82 1.35 7.25
CA GLU A 4 10.13 0.88 8.44
C GLU A 4 9.60 -0.55 8.23
N CYS A 5 9.56 -1.34 9.31
CA CYS A 5 8.93 -2.65 9.37
C CYS A 5 8.24 -2.79 10.73
N SER A 6 6.99 -3.25 10.75
CA SER A 6 6.21 -3.41 11.97
C SER A 6 5.45 -4.74 11.95
N PRO A 7 5.44 -5.51 13.06
CA PRO A 7 4.63 -6.74 13.19
C PRO A 7 3.16 -6.45 13.57
N GLU A 8 2.77 -5.18 13.65
CA GLU A 8 1.45 -4.77 14.11
C GLU A 8 0.36 -5.08 13.09
N LYS A 9 -0.72 -5.74 13.55
CA LYS A 9 -1.88 -6.12 12.72
C LYS A 9 -2.92 -5.01 12.57
N ASN A 10 -2.72 -3.88 13.25
CA ASN A 10 -3.65 -2.76 13.19
C ASN A 10 -3.45 -1.99 11.88
N TYR A 11 -4.40 -2.14 10.96
CA TYR A 11 -4.36 -1.47 9.66
C TYR A 11 -4.41 0.06 9.77
N GLU A 12 -5.14 0.61 10.74
CA GLU A 12 -5.23 2.07 10.93
C GLU A 12 -3.88 2.65 11.36
N ALA A 13 -3.16 1.96 12.24
CA ALA A 13 -1.81 2.36 12.64
C ALA A 13 -0.85 2.32 11.44
N PHE A 14 -0.96 1.30 10.60
CA PHE A 14 -0.21 1.22 9.34
C PHE A 14 -0.53 2.41 8.41
N LEU A 15 -1.81 2.72 8.19
CA LEU A 15 -2.24 3.84 7.35
C LEU A 15 -1.71 5.18 7.88
N GLN A 16 -1.79 5.40 9.19
CA GLN A 16 -1.26 6.62 9.82
C GLN A 16 0.24 6.75 9.55
N ARG A 17 1.02 5.67 9.70
CA ARG A 17 2.47 5.72 9.42
C ARG A 17 2.78 5.96 7.95
N LEU A 18 2.06 5.28 7.05
CA LEU A 18 2.23 5.45 5.60
C LEU A 18 1.94 6.89 5.14
N THR A 19 0.89 7.49 5.67
CA THR A 19 0.41 8.81 5.24
C THR A 19 1.09 9.97 5.98
N SER A 20 1.66 9.72 7.15
CA SER A 20 2.47 10.70 7.90
C SER A 20 3.90 10.81 7.38
N ALA A 21 4.22 10.19 6.24
CA ALA A 21 5.52 10.32 5.60
C ALA A 21 5.69 11.72 4.99
N HIS A 22 6.78 12.40 5.35
CA HIS A 22 7.11 13.72 4.84
C HIS A 22 8.52 13.74 4.24
N ASP A 23 8.77 14.66 3.31
CA ASP A 23 10.09 14.94 2.76
C ASP A 23 10.89 15.89 3.67
N ASN A 24 12.11 16.24 3.26
CA ASN A 24 12.99 17.15 4.01
C ASN A 24 12.42 18.57 4.19
N ASP A 25 11.43 18.97 3.39
CA ASP A 25 10.75 20.26 3.44
C ASP A 25 9.46 20.18 4.27
N GLY A 26 9.15 19.01 4.86
CA GLY A 26 7.93 18.77 5.64
C GLY A 26 6.69 18.58 4.78
N LYS A 27 6.82 18.34 3.48
CA LYS A 27 5.68 18.07 2.58
C LYS A 27 5.35 16.58 2.54
N PRO A 28 4.08 16.19 2.35
CA PRO A 28 3.70 14.79 2.17
C PRO A 28 4.55 14.13 1.07
N ALA A 29 5.16 13.01 1.39
CA ALA A 29 6.06 12.29 0.50
C ALA A 29 5.40 10.99 -0.02
N PRO A 30 5.53 10.69 -1.32
CA PRO A 30 5.09 9.41 -1.85
C PRO A 30 5.92 8.25 -1.27
N ARG A 31 5.30 7.08 -1.13
CA ARG A 31 5.87 5.88 -0.50
C ARG A 31 5.35 4.62 -1.18
N TYR A 32 6.18 3.59 -1.22
CA TYR A 32 5.70 2.22 -1.41
C TYR A 32 5.56 1.54 -0.07
N ALA A 33 4.55 0.68 0.04
CA ALA A 33 4.36 -0.16 1.21
C ALA A 33 3.93 -1.56 0.80
N ILE A 34 4.23 -2.51 1.68
CA ILE A 34 3.71 -3.87 1.61
C ILE A 34 2.87 -4.08 2.85
N TYR A 35 1.69 -4.66 2.67
CA TYR A 35 0.82 -5.04 3.77
C TYR A 35 0.23 -6.43 3.54
N ASP A 36 0.30 -7.29 4.55
CA ASP A 36 -0.31 -8.61 4.53
C ASP A 36 -1.75 -8.52 5.03
N VAL A 37 -2.70 -8.67 4.10
CA VAL A 37 -4.13 -8.62 4.40
C VAL A 37 -4.60 -10.01 4.79
N GLU A 38 -4.89 -10.21 6.08
CA GLU A 38 -5.55 -11.41 6.59
C GLU A 38 -7.07 -11.25 6.51
N TYR A 39 -7.77 -12.24 5.92
CA TYR A 39 -9.22 -12.24 5.79
C TYR A 39 -9.80 -13.66 5.85
N ASP A 40 -11.08 -13.75 6.19
CA ASP A 40 -11.80 -15.02 6.32
C ASP A 40 -12.80 -15.17 5.18
N LEU A 41 -12.70 -16.26 4.43
CA LEU A 41 -13.60 -16.58 3.32
C LEU A 41 -14.77 -17.49 3.76
N ASN A 42 -15.09 -17.50 5.06
CA ASN A 42 -16.07 -18.36 5.71
C ASN A 42 -15.81 -19.85 5.43
N GLU A 43 -16.32 -20.37 4.32
CA GLU A 43 -16.23 -21.77 3.92
C GLU A 43 -14.80 -22.19 3.49
N ASP A 44 -14.02 -21.26 2.94
CA ASP A 44 -12.65 -21.54 2.46
C ASP A 44 -11.58 -21.28 3.53
N GLY A 45 -12.00 -20.86 4.73
CA GLY A 45 -11.15 -20.53 5.87
C GLY A 45 -10.40 -19.21 5.73
N ARG A 46 -9.39 -19.02 6.59
CA ARG A 46 -8.55 -17.83 6.62
C ARG A 46 -7.51 -17.85 5.51
N ARG A 47 -7.38 -16.73 4.81
CA ARG A 47 -6.36 -16.47 3.80
C ARG A 47 -5.58 -15.23 4.19
N ALA A 48 -4.35 -15.17 3.71
CA ALA A 48 -3.51 -13.98 3.77
C ALA A 48 -3.01 -13.67 2.36
N THR A 49 -3.17 -12.42 1.95
CA THR A 49 -2.67 -11.94 0.65
C THR A 49 -1.80 -10.71 0.87
N THR A 50 -0.56 -10.78 0.41
CA THR A 50 0.37 -9.65 0.40
C THR A 50 -0.06 -8.65 -0.68
N VAL A 51 -0.23 -7.39 -0.30
CA VAL A 51 -0.63 -6.29 -1.17
C VAL A 51 0.50 -5.27 -1.28
N PHE A 52 0.85 -4.90 -2.51
CA PHE A 52 1.76 -3.80 -2.82
C PHE A 52 0.97 -2.50 -2.93
N ILE A 53 1.30 -1.49 -2.12
CA ILE A 53 0.63 -0.20 -2.10
C ILE A 53 1.59 0.87 -2.62
N SER A 54 1.15 1.65 -3.59
CA SER A 54 1.83 2.84 -4.09
C SER A 54 1.07 4.08 -3.63
N TRP A 55 1.50 4.67 -2.53
CA TRP A 55 0.93 5.90 -1.96
C TRP A 55 1.54 7.15 -2.61
N MET A 56 0.69 7.97 -3.22
CA MET A 56 1.07 9.08 -4.09
C MET A 56 0.19 10.31 -3.84
N PRO A 57 0.43 11.07 -2.75
CA PRO A 57 -0.37 12.24 -2.40
C PRO A 57 -0.55 13.20 -3.59
N ASP A 58 -1.73 13.81 -3.74
CA ASP A 58 -2.01 14.78 -4.82
C ASP A 58 -0.96 15.89 -4.95
N VAL A 59 -0.44 16.36 -3.81
CA VAL A 59 0.59 17.42 -3.73
C VAL A 59 1.97 16.99 -4.26
N THR A 60 2.14 15.72 -4.62
CA THR A 60 3.41 15.19 -5.13
C THR A 60 3.78 15.84 -6.47
N PRO A 61 4.97 16.45 -6.60
CA PRO A 61 5.42 17.06 -7.85
C PRO A 61 5.46 16.07 -9.01
N THR A 62 5.07 16.50 -10.21
CA THR A 62 5.00 15.65 -11.42
C THR A 62 6.28 14.84 -11.67
N ARG A 63 7.45 15.44 -11.49
CA ARG A 63 8.74 14.76 -11.68
C ARG A 63 8.91 13.58 -10.71
N ILE A 64 8.51 13.74 -9.46
CA ILE A 64 8.57 12.67 -8.45
C ILE A 64 7.52 11.60 -8.76
N ARG A 65 6.30 12.02 -9.14
CA ARG A 65 5.24 11.10 -9.57
C ARG A 65 5.70 10.20 -10.73
N MET A 66 6.38 10.76 -11.72
CA MET A 66 6.96 9.99 -12.83
C MET A 66 8.04 9.00 -12.38
N LEU A 67 8.91 9.39 -11.43
CA LEU A 67 9.96 8.52 -10.91
C LEU A 67 9.38 7.31 -10.15
N TYR A 68 8.36 7.54 -9.33
CA TYR A 68 7.66 6.46 -8.64
C TYR A 68 6.83 5.62 -9.63
N ALA A 69 6.23 6.21 -10.66
CA ALA A 69 5.54 5.41 -11.68
C ALA A 69 6.49 4.47 -12.44
N SER A 70 7.70 4.94 -12.78
CA SER A 70 8.67 4.17 -13.57
C SER A 70 9.33 3.02 -12.80
N THR A 71 9.48 3.16 -11.48
CA THR A 71 10.14 2.15 -10.62
C THR A 71 9.15 1.17 -9.98
N LYS A 72 7.85 1.48 -9.96
CA LYS A 72 6.78 0.67 -9.35
C LYS A 72 6.81 -0.79 -9.77
N GLU A 73 6.78 -1.03 -11.08
CA GLU A 73 6.65 -2.40 -11.63
C GLU A 73 7.92 -3.23 -11.40
N GLN A 74 9.10 -2.58 -11.42
CA GLN A 74 10.35 -3.26 -11.11
C GLN A 74 10.38 -3.72 -9.65
N LEU A 75 9.97 -2.85 -8.72
CA LEU A 75 9.93 -3.19 -7.29
C LEU A 75 8.88 -4.27 -7.00
N ARG A 76 7.67 -4.15 -7.56
CA ARG A 76 6.61 -5.14 -7.40
C ARG A 76 7.05 -6.53 -7.86
N ARG A 77 7.70 -6.62 -9.03
CA ARG A 77 8.24 -7.88 -9.57
C ARG A 77 9.37 -8.43 -8.71
N ALA A 78 10.26 -7.58 -8.20
CA ALA A 78 11.36 -7.99 -7.34
C ALA A 78 10.85 -8.59 -6.01
N LEU A 79 9.67 -8.19 -5.54
CA LEU A 79 9.03 -8.68 -4.33
C LEU A 79 8.06 -9.86 -4.56
N ASP A 80 7.90 -10.31 -5.82
CA ASP A 80 6.93 -11.36 -6.23
C ASP A 80 5.46 -11.08 -5.80
N VAL A 81 5.08 -9.81 -5.67
CA VAL A 81 3.74 -9.43 -5.21
C VAL A 81 2.77 -9.32 -6.38
N LYS A 82 1.64 -10.04 -6.31
CA LYS A 82 0.64 -10.08 -7.39
C LYS A 82 -0.38 -8.95 -7.30
N VAL A 83 -0.89 -8.68 -6.10
CA VAL A 83 -1.91 -7.65 -5.87
C VAL A 83 -1.23 -6.31 -5.67
N SER A 84 -1.63 -5.30 -6.44
CA SER A 84 -1.07 -3.95 -6.31
C SER A 84 -2.15 -2.88 -6.39
N ILE A 85 -2.04 -1.88 -5.53
CA ILE A 85 -2.94 -0.74 -5.44
C ILE A 85 -2.14 0.54 -5.67
N HIS A 86 -2.70 1.44 -6.47
CA HIS A 86 -2.24 2.83 -6.55
C HIS A 86 -3.25 3.68 -5.79
N ALA A 87 -2.75 4.56 -4.93
CA ALA A 87 -3.56 5.35 -4.04
C ALA A 87 -3.07 6.79 -4.06
N ASP A 88 -3.94 7.68 -4.46
CA ASP A 88 -3.71 9.13 -4.44
C ASP A 88 -4.41 9.76 -3.23
N ASP A 89 -5.45 9.08 -2.72
CA ASP A 89 -6.23 9.46 -1.56
C ASP A 89 -6.44 8.29 -0.57
N LEU A 90 -6.76 8.61 0.69
CA LEU A 90 -6.99 7.61 1.74
C LEU A 90 -8.11 6.62 1.39
N HIS A 91 -9.14 7.04 0.66
CA HIS A 91 -10.25 6.17 0.26
C HIS A 91 -9.81 5.00 -0.65
N ASP A 92 -8.74 5.20 -1.44
CA ASP A 92 -8.17 4.15 -2.30
C ASP A 92 -7.53 3.02 -1.51
N ILE A 93 -7.18 3.28 -0.24
CA ILE A 93 -6.53 2.35 0.68
C ILE A 93 -7.30 2.22 1.99
N GLU A 94 -8.60 2.48 2.01
CA GLU A 94 -9.43 2.08 3.13
C GLU A 94 -9.45 0.56 3.27
N TRP A 95 -9.71 0.07 4.50
CA TRP A 95 -9.74 -1.36 4.78
C TRP A 95 -10.67 -2.12 3.82
N LYS A 96 -11.84 -1.55 3.50
CA LYS A 96 -12.80 -2.13 2.55
C LYS A 96 -12.18 -2.29 1.15
N THR A 97 -11.48 -1.27 0.66
CA THR A 97 -10.85 -1.30 -0.65
C THR A 97 -9.73 -2.33 -0.66
N ILE A 98 -8.83 -2.31 0.33
CA ILE A 98 -7.72 -3.26 0.39
C ILE A 98 -8.20 -4.71 0.51
N LEU A 99 -9.26 -4.96 1.29
CA LEU A 99 -9.84 -6.27 1.49
C LEU A 99 -10.46 -6.83 0.20
N ARG A 100 -11.15 -5.99 -0.56
CA ARG A 100 -11.71 -6.35 -1.86
C ARG A 100 -10.61 -6.75 -2.84
N GLU A 101 -9.55 -5.96 -2.94
CA GLU A 101 -8.44 -6.25 -3.84
C GLU A 101 -7.67 -7.51 -3.41
N ALA A 102 -7.41 -7.66 -2.11
CA ALA A 102 -6.72 -8.82 -1.54
C ALA A 102 -7.48 -10.13 -1.73
N SER A 103 -8.82 -10.08 -1.63
CA SER A 103 -9.69 -11.25 -1.81
C SER A 103 -10.01 -11.56 -3.27
N GLY A 104 -9.60 -10.70 -4.21
CA GLY A 104 -9.97 -10.79 -5.62
C GLY A 104 -11.47 -10.55 -5.86
N GLY A 105 -12.10 -9.71 -5.04
CA GLY A 105 -13.53 -9.39 -5.13
C GLY A 105 -14.48 -10.43 -4.53
N ARG A 106 -13.96 -11.35 -3.71
CA ARG A 106 -14.76 -12.39 -3.03
C ARG A 106 -15.38 -11.89 -1.71
N LEU A 107 -14.94 -10.73 -1.23
CA LEU A 107 -15.40 -10.03 -0.03
C LEU A 107 -15.76 -8.57 -0.35
#